data_AF-A0A8E0RRA8-F1
#
_entry.id   AF-A0A8E0RRA8-F1
#
_cell.length_a   1.000
_cell.length_b   1.000
_cell.length_c   1.000
_cell.angle_alpha   90.00
_cell.angle_beta   90.00
_cell.angle_gamma   90.00
#
_symmetry.space_group_name_H-M   'P 1'
#
loop_
_entity.id
_entity.type
_entity.pdbx_description
1 polymer ?
#
loop_
_entity_poly.entity_id
_entity_poly.type
_entity_poly.pdbx_seq_one_letter_code
_entity_poly.pdbx_strand_id
1 'polypeptide(L)'
;AIVRVLNDGTKIKVDQDHVQTVIPPASSTVLVVNGAYRGEYATLERVDKERCLCEVTIATGLCMGRLIKGMSMDDVCKLAERRLD
;
A
#
# COMPACT_ATOMS: atom_id res chain seq x y z
N ALA A 1 -12.23 -10.15 1.39
CA ALA A 1 -12.79 -8.97 0.69
C ALA A 1 -13.55 -9.38 -0.57
N ILE A 2 -14.40 -8.50 -1.11
CA ILE A 2 -14.90 -8.63 -2.50
C ILE A 2 -13.96 -7.80 -3.37
N VAL A 3 -13.35 -8.41 -4.38
CA VAL A 3 -12.41 -7.75 -5.29
C VAL A 3 -12.88 -7.85 -6.73
N ARG A 4 -12.42 -6.92 -7.57
CA ARG A 4 -12.62 -6.92 -9.03
C ARG A 4 -11.26 -7.16 -9.69
N VAL A 5 -11.15 -8.22 -10.48
CA VAL A 5 -9.95 -8.52 -11.27
C VAL A 5 -9.80 -7.47 -12.37
N LEU A 6 -8.61 -6.90 -12.52
CA LEU A 6 -8.38 -5.76 -13.40
C LEU A 6 -8.43 -6.11 -14.90
N ASN A 7 -8.13 -7.36 -15.26
CA ASN A 7 -8.04 -7.76 -16.67
C ASN A 7 -9.41 -7.97 -17.32
N ASP A 8 -10.38 -8.49 -16.58
CA ASP A 8 -11.67 -8.96 -17.12
C ASP A 8 -12.88 -8.44 -16.34
N GLY A 9 -12.68 -7.73 -15.23
CA GLY A 9 -13.76 -7.20 -14.39
C GLY A 9 -14.45 -8.25 -13.51
N THR A 10 -13.97 -9.49 -13.49
CA THR A 10 -14.57 -10.57 -12.69
C THR A 10 -14.58 -10.19 -11.20
N LYS A 11 -15.73 -10.37 -10.54
CA LYS A 11 -15.88 -10.13 -9.11
C LYS A 11 -15.79 -11.44 -8.34
N ILE A 12 -14.86 -11.51 -7.39
CA ILE A 12 -14.67 -12.69 -6.54
C ILE A 12 -14.62 -12.29 -5.06
N LYS A 13 -15.07 -13.20 -4.20
CA LYS A 13 -14.83 -13.12 -2.77
C LYS A 13 -13.53 -13.86 -2.47
N VAL A 14 -12.57 -13.18 -1.87
CA VAL A 14 -11.24 -13.71 -1.57
C VAL A 14 -10.91 -13.51 -0.09
N ASP A 15 -10.19 -14.45 0.50
CA ASP A 15 -9.67 -14.33 1.85
C ASP A 15 -8.35 -13.54 1.87
N GLN A 16 -7.96 -12.99 3.02
CA GLN A 16 -6.72 -12.25 3.19
C GLN A 16 -5.49 -13.10 2.87
N ASP A 17 -5.53 -14.41 3.19
CA ASP A 17 -4.41 -15.33 2.97
C ASP A 17 -4.11 -15.57 1.47
N HIS A 18 -5.03 -15.16 0.58
CA HIS A 18 -4.93 -15.37 -0.86
C HIS A 18 -4.61 -14.09 -1.64
N VAL A 19 -4.24 -13.00 -0.95
CA VAL A 19 -3.87 -11.72 -1.58
C VAL A 19 -2.61 -11.16 -0.95
N GLN A 20 -1.90 -10.32 -1.72
CA GLN A 20 -0.75 -9.55 -1.24
C GLN A 20 -0.94 -8.07 -1.60
N THR A 21 -0.22 -7.21 -0.90
CA THR A 21 -0.17 -5.79 -1.26
C THR A 21 0.55 -5.60 -2.60
N VAL A 22 0.16 -4.54 -3.32
CA VAL A 22 0.87 -4.13 -4.53
C VAL A 22 1.76 -2.96 -4.17
N ILE A 23 3.07 -3.09 -4.42
CA ILE A 23 4.04 -2.02 -4.18
C ILE A 23 4.29 -1.25 -5.49
N PRO A 24 3.90 0.04 -5.57
CA PRO A 24 4.12 0.85 -6.76
C PRO A 24 5.60 1.29 -6.88
N PRO A 25 5.98 1.99 -7.97
CA PRO A 25 7.29 2.62 -8.06
C PRO A 25 7.54 3.63 -6.93
N ALA A 26 8.81 3.88 -6.61
CA ALA A 26 9.20 4.95 -5.71
C ALA A 26 8.63 6.31 -6.15
N SER A 27 8.49 7.23 -5.20
CA SER A 27 7.81 8.52 -5.30
C SER A 27 6.28 8.45 -5.49
N SER A 28 5.68 7.24 -5.48
CA SER A 28 4.22 7.08 -5.54
C SER A 28 3.58 7.28 -4.17
N THR A 29 2.33 7.77 -4.16
CA THR A 29 1.49 7.73 -2.97
C THR A 29 0.98 6.31 -2.71
N VAL A 30 1.09 5.87 -1.46
CA VAL A 30 0.58 4.59 -0.95
C VAL A 30 -0.32 4.82 0.27
N LEU A 31 -1.15 3.83 0.59
CA LEU A 31 -1.88 3.76 1.85
C LEU A 31 -1.15 2.83 2.81
N VAL A 32 -0.94 3.27 4.05
CA VAL A 32 -0.52 2.36 5.12
C VAL A 32 -1.74 1.58 5.60
N VAL A 33 -1.69 0.25 5.52
CA VAL A 33 -2.83 -0.64 5.79
C VAL A 33 -2.74 -1.36 7.14
N ASN A 34 -1.61 -1.25 7.84
CA ASN A 34 -1.36 -1.91 9.13
C ASN A 34 -0.49 -1.05 10.07
N GLY A 35 -0.34 -1.51 11.31
CA GLY A 35 0.50 -0.87 12.32
C GLY A 35 0.00 0.51 12.78
N ALA A 36 0.90 1.27 13.41
CA ALA A 36 0.57 2.54 14.08
C ALA A 36 0.19 3.69 13.13
N TYR A 37 0.54 3.58 11.85
CA TYR A 37 0.24 4.58 10.83
C TYR A 37 -0.92 4.15 9.91
N ARG A 38 -1.63 3.06 10.25
CA ARG A 38 -2.74 2.55 9.45
C ARG A 38 -3.77 3.64 9.15
N GLY A 39 -4.15 3.76 7.88
CA GLY A 39 -5.11 4.75 7.40
C GLY A 39 -4.45 6.04 6.89
N GLU A 40 -3.18 6.27 7.21
CA GLU A 40 -2.45 7.42 6.68
C GLU A 40 -1.93 7.15 5.28
N TYR A 41 -1.93 8.20 4.46
CA TYR A 41 -1.22 8.19 3.19
C TYR A 41 0.27 8.44 3.43
N ALA A 42 1.11 7.88 2.58
CA ALA A 42 2.54 8.08 2.60
C ALA A 42 3.13 8.15 1.19
N THR A 43 4.29 8.79 1.05
CA THR A 43 5.12 8.70 -0.15
C THR A 43 6.07 7.53 -0.01
N LEU A 44 6.08 6.63 -0.98
CA LEU A 44 7.02 5.51 -1.03
C LEU A 44 8.40 5.99 -1.50
N GLU A 45 9.39 6.05 -0.61
CA GLU A 45 10.71 6.59 -0.94
C GLU A 45 11.63 5.53 -1.55
N ARG A 46 11.63 4.32 -0.97
CA ARG A 46 12.52 3.24 -1.38
C ARG A 46 11.90 1.87 -1.09
N VAL A 47 12.24 0.89 -1.92
CA VAL A 47 11.84 -0.52 -1.76
C VAL A 47 13.09 -1.39 -1.70
N ASP A 48 13.14 -2.28 -0.72
CA ASP A 48 14.14 -3.32 -0.55
C ASP A 48 13.43 -4.68 -0.63
N LYS A 49 13.39 -5.25 -1.85
CA LYS A 49 12.65 -6.49 -2.13
C LYS A 49 13.30 -7.72 -1.51
N GLU A 50 14.63 -7.70 -1.32
CA GLU A 50 15.34 -8.84 -0.72
C GLU A 50 14.96 -9.01 0.75
N ARG A 51 14.69 -7.90 1.42
CA ARG A 51 14.30 -7.87 2.84
C ARG A 51 12.79 -7.74 3.06
N CYS A 52 12.02 -7.60 1.99
CA CYS A 52 10.58 -7.29 2.02
C CYS A 52 10.25 -6.01 2.82
N LEU A 53 11.10 -4.98 2.71
CA LEU A 53 10.96 -3.72 3.44
C LEU A 53 10.84 -2.51 2.50
N CYS A 54 10.30 -1.41 3.01
CA CYS A 54 10.30 -0.12 2.36
C CYS A 54 10.61 1.04 3.32
N GLU A 55 10.96 2.17 2.72
CA GLU A 55 11.05 3.46 3.39
C GLU A 55 9.89 4.33 2.90
N VAL A 56 9.15 4.95 3.80
CA VAL A 56 8.01 5.82 3.46
C VAL A 56 8.03 7.12 4.26
N THR A 57 7.62 8.21 3.64
CA THR A 57 7.37 9.48 4.33
C THR A 57 5.88 9.65 4.56
N ILE A 58 5.45 9.73 5.81
CA ILE A 58 4.03 9.91 6.14
C ILE A 58 3.53 11.25 5.58
N ALA A 59 2.45 11.23 4.81
CA ALA A 59 1.92 12.39 4.09
C ALA A 59 0.67 12.99 4.75
N THR A 60 0.03 12.28 5.68
CA THR A 60 -1.16 12.75 6.40
C THR A 60 -1.10 12.44 7.90
N GLY A 61 -2.02 13.06 8.66
CA GLY A 61 -2.17 12.79 10.09
C GLY A 61 -1.14 13.45 10.99
N LEU A 62 -1.14 13.04 12.26
CA LEU A 62 -0.32 13.65 13.32
C LEU A 62 1.19 13.53 13.10
N CYS A 63 1.62 12.50 12.35
CA CYS A 63 3.02 12.21 12.07
C CYS A 63 3.46 12.63 10.67
N MET A 64 2.71 13.53 10.00
CA MET A 64 3.05 14.03 8.67
C MET A 64 4.52 14.54 8.60
N GLY A 65 5.22 14.20 7.52
CA GLY A 65 6.62 14.51 7.28
C GLY A 65 7.61 13.51 7.91
N ARG A 66 7.15 12.56 8.72
CA ARG A 66 8.03 11.56 9.35
C ARG A 66 8.47 10.51 8.33
N LEU A 67 9.78 10.33 8.19
CA LEU A 67 10.38 9.20 7.47
C LEU A 67 10.39 7.95 8.35
N ILE A 68 9.77 6.88 7.86
CA ILE A 68 9.79 5.56 8.46
C ILE A 68 10.69 4.66 7.63
N LYS A 69 11.76 4.15 8.25
CA LYS A 69 12.67 3.18 7.64
C LYS A 69 12.31 1.77 8.08
N GLY A 70 12.41 0.82 7.16
CA GLY A 70 12.20 -0.60 7.47
C GLY A 70 10.75 -0.97 7.78
N MET A 71 9.79 -0.27 7.16
CA MET A 71 8.38 -0.68 7.19
C MET A 71 8.20 -1.95 6.35
N SER A 72 7.34 -2.87 6.75
CA SER A 72 7.04 -4.07 5.95
C SER A 72 6.32 -3.68 4.65
N MET A 73 6.64 -4.34 3.55
CA MET A 73 5.85 -4.20 2.31
C MET A 73 4.39 -4.67 2.49
N ASP A 74 4.12 -5.57 3.43
CA ASP A 74 2.73 -5.99 3.73
C ASP A 74 1.91 -4.91 4.45
N ASP A 75 2.57 -3.87 4.97
CA ASP A 75 1.92 -2.76 5.68
C ASP A 75 1.57 -1.58 4.76
N VAL A 76 1.94 -1.63 3.48
CA VAL A 76 1.70 -0.55 2.51
C VAL A 76 1.10 -1.09 1.22
N CYS A 77 0.14 -0.38 0.64
CA CYS A 77 -0.51 -0.80 -0.59
C CYS A 77 -0.69 0.37 -1.58
N LYS A 78 -0.54 0.07 -2.87
CA LYS A 78 -0.89 0.97 -3.98
C LYS A 78 -2.35 1.40 -3.88
N LEU A 79 -2.60 2.68 -4.13
CA LEU A 79 -3.96 3.19 -4.26
C LEU A 79 -4.61 2.69 -5.55
N ALA A 80 -5.83 2.17 -5.44
CA ALA A 80 -6.62 1.82 -6.60
C ALA A 80 -7.11 3.09 -7.31
N GLU A 81 -6.92 3.17 -8.63
CA GLU A 81 -7.56 4.19 -9.44
C GLU A 81 -9.07 3.93 -9.45
N ARG A 82 -9.85 4.94 -9.06
CA ARG A 82 -11.30 4.88 -9.18
C ARG A 82 -11.65 5.01 -10.66
N ARG A 83 -11.91 3.89 -11.34
CA ARG A 83 -12.58 3.92 -12.64
C ARG A 83 -14.06 4.24 -12.41
N LEU A 84 -14.58 5.19 -13.18
CA LEU A 84 -15.98 5.69 -13.13
C LEU A 84 -16.93 4.83 -13.97
N ASP A 85 -16.56 3.57 -14.21
CA ASP A 85 -17.35 2.60 -14.99
C ASP A 85 -18.52 2.01 -14.20
#